data_AF-A0A9E5ICI1-F1
#
_entry.id   AF-A0A9E5ICI1-F1
#
_cell.length_a   1.000
_cell.length_b   1.000
_cell.length_c   1.000
_cell.angle_alpha   90.00
_cell.angle_beta   90.00
_cell.angle_gamma   90.00
#
_symmetry.space_group_name_H-M   'P 1'
#
loop_
_entity.id
_entity.type
_entity.pdbx_description
1 polymer ?
#
loop_
_entity_poly.entity_id
_entity_poly.type
_entity_poly.pdbx_seq_one_letter_code
_entity_poly.pdbx_strand_id
1 'polypeptide(L)'
;MDKTDRAIRRLEQEGRVLQVEITKQNSILRSQTSSARRTQATQALAKAAARLKQVKADVAVEYANIPRLLSTLNPTPVGVGATRPPVIVTPQFNILSSTQVTSEDVQRAQDLVALSHQILERFIPTVNANGQPITFGWKGVLQVNLNPMLRANYNPRDNSINVDSSDTIGTYVHETFHGIEYNNPTMTARIAAWYKTRTPPKDPNSKLQRLSKLTGNRAYRSTEETRPDKFANYYIGKNYNTVGISEVLSTFAGYLLDERAATSFFREDPEWVKFCIDVLADPGSYQ
;
A
#
# COMPACT_ATOMS: atom_id res chain seq x y z
N MET A 1 4.78 -5.71 13.33
CA MET A 1 3.33 -5.93 13.43
C MET A 1 2.81 -5.23 14.67
N ASP A 2 2.29 -4.02 14.49
CA ASP A 2 1.58 -3.28 15.53
C ASP A 2 0.23 -3.95 15.91
N LYS A 3 -0.33 -3.57 17.07
CA LYS A 3 -1.68 -3.98 17.49
C LYS A 3 -2.72 -3.58 16.45
N THR A 4 -2.64 -2.39 15.84
CA THR A 4 -3.60 -1.95 14.83
C THR A 4 -3.44 -2.71 13.51
N ASP A 5 -2.24 -2.85 12.95
CA ASP A 5 -2.05 -3.67 11.73
C ASP A 5 -2.41 -5.16 11.96
N ARG A 6 -2.07 -5.74 13.12
CA ARG A 6 -2.55 -7.08 13.49
C ARG A 6 -4.06 -7.15 13.63
N ALA A 7 -4.68 -6.12 14.21
CA ALA A 7 -6.13 -6.06 14.38
C ALA A 7 -6.81 -5.99 13.01
N ILE A 8 -6.37 -5.08 12.13
CA ILE A 8 -6.87 -4.96 10.76
C ILE A 8 -6.70 -6.28 10.02
N ARG A 9 -5.50 -6.86 9.94
CA ARG A 9 -5.27 -8.14 9.25
C ARG A 9 -6.10 -9.29 9.82
N ARG A 10 -6.23 -9.35 11.16
CA ARG A 10 -7.05 -10.36 11.83
C ARG A 10 -8.52 -10.18 11.47
N LEU A 11 -9.03 -8.95 11.53
CA LEU A 11 -10.40 -8.61 11.18
C LEU A 11 -10.68 -8.89 9.70
N GLU A 12 -9.77 -8.52 8.80
CA GLU A 12 -9.88 -8.81 7.37
C GLU A 12 -9.87 -10.32 7.09
N GLN A 13 -9.00 -11.08 7.77
CA GLN A 13 -8.98 -12.53 7.68
C GLN A 13 -10.29 -13.15 8.22
N GLU A 14 -10.80 -12.64 9.33
CA GLU A 14 -12.09 -13.05 9.89
C GLU A 14 -13.23 -12.75 8.90
N GLY A 15 -13.21 -11.58 8.26
CA GLY A 15 -14.15 -11.19 7.21
C GLY A 15 -14.15 -12.17 6.04
N ARG A 16 -12.97 -12.58 5.56
CA ARG A 16 -12.85 -13.61 4.50
C ARG A 16 -13.45 -14.95 4.91
N VAL A 17 -13.17 -15.41 6.13
CA VAL A 17 -13.75 -16.66 6.66
C VAL A 17 -15.28 -16.58 6.74
N LEU A 18 -15.81 -15.44 7.21
CA LEU A 18 -17.25 -15.22 7.28
C LEU A 18 -17.91 -15.19 5.90
N GLN A 19 -17.25 -14.64 4.89
CA GLN A 19 -17.76 -14.62 3.52
C GLN A 19 -17.86 -16.03 2.90
N VAL A 20 -16.87 -16.89 3.18
CA VAL A 20 -16.91 -18.31 2.77
C VAL A 20 -18.07 -19.04 3.46
N GLU A 21 -18.26 -18.79 4.76
CA GLU A 21 -19.35 -19.39 5.52
C GLU A 21 -20.72 -18.93 5.00
N ILE A 22 -20.90 -17.65 4.70
CA ILE A 22 -22.12 -17.09 4.08
C ILE A 22 -22.41 -17.81 2.75
N THR A 23 -21.40 -17.95 1.89
CA THR A 23 -21.54 -18.65 0.60
C THR A 23 -21.99 -20.10 0.80
N LYS A 24 -21.38 -20.80 1.76
CA LYS A 24 -21.72 -22.19 2.10
C LYS A 24 -23.17 -22.31 2.60
N GLN A 25 -23.59 -21.44 3.53
CA GLN A 25 -24.96 -21.49 4.07
C GLN A 25 -26.02 -21.19 3.01
N ASN A 26 -25.74 -20.25 2.10
CA ASN A 26 -26.61 -20.00 0.95
C ASN A 26 -26.74 -21.23 0.02
N SER A 27 -25.67 -21.99 -0.19
CA SER A 27 -25.73 -23.24 -0.96
C SER A 27 -26.60 -24.31 -0.27
N ILE A 28 -26.50 -24.42 1.06
CA ILE A 28 -27.34 -25.33 1.85
C ILE A 28 -28.82 -24.93 1.74
N LEU A 29 -29.13 -23.64 1.86
CA LEU A 29 -30.51 -23.13 1.76
C LEU A 29 -31.16 -23.40 0.40
N ARG A 30 -30.37 -23.41 -0.68
CA ARG A 30 -30.84 -23.72 -2.04
C ARG A 30 -31.01 -25.21 -2.30
N SER A 31 -30.20 -26.07 -1.67
CA SER A 31 -30.15 -27.52 -1.96
C SER A 31 -30.96 -28.38 -1.00
N GLN A 32 -31.28 -27.91 0.21
CA GLN A 32 -31.95 -28.72 1.22
C GLN A 32 -33.48 -28.55 1.20
N THR A 33 -34.18 -29.68 1.25
CA THR A 33 -35.64 -29.74 1.38
C THR A 33 -36.11 -29.85 2.83
N SER A 34 -35.24 -30.32 3.75
CA SER A 34 -35.55 -30.45 5.17
C SER A 34 -35.73 -29.09 5.84
N SER A 35 -36.90 -28.87 6.46
CA SER A 35 -37.22 -27.64 7.20
C SER A 35 -36.22 -27.35 8.32
N ALA A 36 -35.84 -28.37 9.09
CA ALA A 36 -34.89 -28.23 10.20
C ALA A 36 -33.50 -27.76 9.74
N ARG A 37 -32.96 -28.35 8.67
CA ARG A 37 -31.66 -27.95 8.11
C ARG A 37 -31.71 -26.54 7.52
N ARG A 38 -32.82 -26.17 6.87
CA ARG A 38 -33.01 -24.80 6.37
C ARG A 38 -33.06 -23.80 7.51
N THR A 39 -33.79 -24.07 8.59
CA THR A 39 -33.83 -23.20 9.78
C THR A 39 -32.43 -22.99 10.37
N GLN A 40 -31.66 -24.07 10.52
CA GLN A 40 -30.27 -23.96 11.01
C GLN A 40 -29.38 -23.13 10.07
N ALA A 41 -29.48 -23.35 8.76
CA ALA A 41 -28.70 -22.60 7.78
C ALA A 41 -29.08 -21.11 7.75
N THR A 42 -30.37 -20.77 7.88
CA THR A 42 -30.84 -19.38 7.99
C THR A 42 -30.26 -18.69 9.23
N GLN A 43 -30.26 -19.36 10.39
CA GLN A 43 -29.70 -18.81 11.62
C GLN A 43 -28.18 -18.61 11.52
N ALA A 44 -27.46 -19.59 10.97
CA ALA A 44 -26.02 -19.50 10.74
C ALA A 44 -25.67 -18.35 9.77
N LEU A 45 -26.43 -18.23 8.67
CA LEU A 45 -26.29 -17.15 7.70
C LEU A 45 -26.50 -15.77 8.34
N ALA A 46 -27.58 -15.60 9.10
CA ALA A 46 -27.87 -14.34 9.78
C ALA A 46 -26.76 -13.95 10.77
N LYS A 47 -26.24 -14.92 11.53
CA LYS A 47 -25.14 -14.70 12.47
C LYS A 47 -23.84 -14.32 11.74
N ALA A 48 -23.49 -15.03 10.67
CA ALA A 48 -22.30 -14.75 9.89
C ALA A 48 -22.37 -13.36 9.22
N ALA A 49 -23.52 -13.00 8.65
CA ALA A 49 -23.77 -11.69 8.05
C ALA A 49 -23.67 -10.55 9.09
N ALA A 50 -24.27 -10.72 10.27
CA ALA A 50 -24.16 -9.74 11.34
C ALA A 50 -22.71 -9.55 11.81
N ARG A 51 -21.95 -10.64 11.98
CA ARG A 51 -20.54 -10.56 12.37
C ARG A 51 -19.70 -9.92 11.27
N LEU A 52 -19.93 -10.24 10.00
CA LEU A 52 -19.22 -9.63 8.89
C LEU A 52 -19.45 -8.11 8.86
N LYS A 53 -20.71 -7.68 9.07
CA LYS A 53 -21.05 -6.26 9.19
C LYS A 53 -20.26 -5.58 10.32
N GLN A 54 -20.18 -6.23 11.49
CA GLN A 54 -19.41 -5.71 12.61
C GLN A 54 -17.91 -5.64 12.29
N VAL A 55 -17.33 -6.69 11.71
CA VAL A 55 -15.93 -6.73 11.30
C VAL A 55 -15.61 -5.61 10.31
N LYS A 56 -16.50 -5.35 9.33
CA LYS A 56 -16.34 -4.22 8.40
C LYS A 56 -16.33 -2.87 9.15
N ALA A 57 -17.19 -2.69 10.15
CA ALA A 57 -17.22 -1.49 10.98
C ALA A 57 -15.95 -1.35 11.84
N ASP A 58 -15.49 -2.44 12.46
CA ASP A 58 -14.26 -2.47 13.28
C ASP A 58 -13.04 -2.10 12.44
N VAL A 59 -12.94 -2.64 11.21
CA VAL A 59 -11.88 -2.29 10.25
C VAL A 59 -11.94 -0.80 9.89
N ALA A 60 -13.13 -0.24 9.65
CA ALA A 60 -13.29 1.18 9.36
C ALA A 60 -12.85 2.06 10.54
N VAL A 61 -13.11 1.65 11.79
CA VAL A 61 -12.64 2.34 13.00
C VAL A 61 -11.12 2.32 13.08
N GLU A 62 -10.48 1.17 12.84
CA GLU A 62 -9.02 1.08 12.83
C GLU A 62 -8.41 1.97 11.72
N TYR A 63 -9.00 2.00 10.52
CA TYR A 63 -8.59 2.93 9.47
C TYR A 63 -8.78 4.40 9.86
N ALA A 64 -9.85 4.75 10.56
CA ALA A 64 -10.11 6.10 11.05
C ALA A 64 -9.09 6.56 12.12
N ASN A 65 -8.37 5.64 12.75
CA ASN A 65 -7.29 5.96 13.70
C ASN A 65 -5.95 6.24 13.01
N ILE A 66 -5.79 5.92 11.72
CA ILE A 66 -4.55 6.19 10.96
C ILE A 66 -4.20 7.68 10.93
N PRO A 67 -5.13 8.63 10.69
CA PRO A 67 -4.85 10.06 10.77
C PRO A 67 -4.25 10.52 12.11
N ARG A 68 -4.67 9.90 13.23
CA ARG A 68 -4.15 10.15 14.57
C ARG A 68 -2.73 9.62 14.70
N LEU A 69 -2.46 8.40 14.24
CA LEU A 69 -1.10 7.85 14.17
C LEU A 69 -0.18 8.73 13.31
N LEU A 70 -0.65 9.15 12.14
CA LEU A 70 0.12 10.02 11.25
C LEU A 70 0.30 11.45 11.81
N SER A 71 -0.42 11.85 12.85
CA SER A 71 -0.23 13.14 13.53
C SER A 71 0.88 13.10 14.59
N THR A 72 1.23 11.90 15.08
CA THR A 72 2.34 11.71 16.01
C THR A 72 3.67 11.55 15.28
N LEU A 73 3.62 11.08 14.03
CA LEU A 73 4.72 11.18 13.07
C LEU A 73 4.84 12.65 12.67
N ASN A 74 5.65 13.40 13.41
CA ASN A 74 5.87 14.84 13.24
C ASN A 74 7.12 15.06 12.39
N PRO A 75 7.07 15.01 11.04
CA PRO A 75 8.20 15.50 10.26
C PRO A 75 8.13 17.02 10.36
N THR A 76 9.07 17.63 11.07
CA THR A 76 9.33 19.05 10.92
C THR A 76 10.33 19.26 9.77
N PRO A 77 9.87 19.38 8.51
CA PRO A 77 10.50 20.29 7.57
C PRO A 77 9.60 21.50 7.32
N VAL A 78 10.26 22.59 6.97
CA VAL A 78 9.71 23.91 6.64
C VAL A 78 8.51 23.78 5.69
N GLY A 79 7.34 24.29 6.09
CA GLY A 79 6.15 24.39 5.22
C GLY A 79 4.85 23.74 5.72
N VAL A 80 4.85 23.06 6.86
CA VAL A 80 3.62 22.54 7.48
C VAL A 80 2.77 23.71 8.02
N GLY A 81 1.64 24.00 7.37
CA GLY A 81 0.72 25.09 7.74
C GLY A 81 0.26 25.98 6.58
N ALA A 82 0.86 25.85 5.39
CA ALA A 82 0.34 26.51 4.20
C ALA A 82 -1.03 25.93 3.82
N THR A 83 -2.01 26.79 3.53
CA THR A 83 -3.30 26.40 2.95
C THR A 83 -3.04 25.64 1.66
N ARG A 84 -3.28 24.34 1.68
CA ARG A 84 -3.02 23.49 0.51
C ARG A 84 -4.17 23.66 -0.48
N PRO A 85 -3.90 23.96 -1.76
CA PRO A 85 -4.92 23.80 -2.78
C PRO A 85 -5.39 22.34 -2.75
N PRO A 86 -6.71 22.08 -2.82
CA PRO A 86 -7.22 20.71 -2.86
C PRO A 86 -6.59 20.02 -4.08
N VAL A 87 -5.81 18.96 -3.84
CA VAL A 87 -5.26 18.18 -4.93
C VAL A 87 -6.39 17.32 -5.48
N ILE A 88 -6.98 17.78 -6.59
CA ILE A 88 -8.04 17.09 -7.33
C ILE A 88 -7.37 16.02 -8.21
N VAL A 89 -6.81 14.96 -7.61
CA VAL A 89 -6.62 13.72 -8.37
C VAL A 89 -7.88 12.91 -8.17
N THR A 90 -8.75 12.92 -9.18
CA THR A 90 -9.91 12.03 -9.25
C THR A 90 -9.44 10.70 -9.84
N PRO A 91 -9.17 9.66 -9.03
CA PRO A 91 -8.84 8.34 -9.56
C PRO A 91 -9.93 7.82 -10.50
N GLN A 92 -9.53 7.18 -11.61
CA GLN A 92 -10.44 6.43 -12.47
C GLN A 92 -10.33 4.96 -12.15
N PHE A 93 -11.47 4.31 -11.92
CA PHE A 93 -11.53 2.89 -11.59
C PHE A 93 -11.90 2.09 -12.83
N ASN A 94 -11.05 1.12 -13.16
CA ASN A 94 -11.30 0.13 -14.19
C ASN A 94 -11.56 -1.22 -13.51
N ILE A 95 -12.73 -1.81 -13.76
CA ILE A 95 -13.07 -3.13 -13.24
C ILE A 95 -12.63 -4.18 -14.27
N LEU A 96 -11.49 -4.84 -14.03
CA LEU A 96 -10.94 -5.81 -14.98
C LEU A 96 -11.60 -7.20 -14.89
N SER A 97 -12.33 -7.50 -13.80
CA SER A 97 -13.09 -8.76 -13.61
C SER A 97 -14.48 -8.47 -13.03
N SER A 98 -15.40 -8.03 -13.89
CA SER A 98 -16.76 -7.60 -13.48
C SER A 98 -17.60 -8.71 -12.82
N THR A 99 -17.29 -9.98 -13.05
CA THR A 99 -18.01 -11.11 -12.44
C THR A 99 -17.65 -11.38 -10.98
N GLN A 100 -16.57 -10.77 -10.47
CA GLN A 100 -16.05 -11.03 -9.12
C GLN A 100 -15.96 -9.77 -8.25
N VAL A 101 -16.13 -8.58 -8.82
CA VAL A 101 -16.04 -7.29 -8.12
C VAL A 101 -17.44 -6.74 -7.87
N THR A 102 -17.80 -6.56 -6.60
CA THR A 102 -19.08 -5.97 -6.20
C THR A 102 -19.02 -4.45 -6.14
N SER A 103 -20.17 -3.76 -6.05
CA SER A 103 -20.19 -2.31 -5.80
C SER A 103 -19.55 -1.93 -4.46
N GLU A 104 -19.64 -2.81 -3.46
CA GLU A 104 -18.98 -2.62 -2.16
C GLU A 104 -17.45 -2.68 -2.29
N ASP A 105 -16.94 -3.56 -3.16
CA ASP A 105 -15.50 -3.66 -3.45
C ASP A 105 -14.96 -2.40 -4.12
N VAL A 106 -15.72 -1.86 -5.09
CA VAL A 106 -15.39 -0.60 -5.76
C VAL A 106 -15.35 0.55 -4.76
N GLN A 107 -16.38 0.69 -3.92
CA GLN A 107 -16.43 1.74 -2.91
C GLN A 107 -15.27 1.63 -1.92
N ARG A 108 -14.96 0.41 -1.45
CA ARG A 108 -13.82 0.20 -0.55
C ARG A 108 -12.50 0.59 -1.20
N ALA A 109 -12.28 0.22 -2.47
CA ALA A 109 -11.07 0.62 -3.19
C ALA A 109 -11.00 2.15 -3.37
N GLN A 110 -12.13 2.81 -3.64
CA GLN A 110 -12.24 4.28 -3.68
C GLN A 110 -11.82 4.90 -2.35
N ASP A 111 -12.32 4.38 -1.24
CA ASP A 111 -11.97 4.86 0.10
C ASP A 111 -10.49 4.67 0.40
N LEU A 112 -9.89 3.53 0.00
CA LEU A 112 -8.46 3.25 0.20
C LEU A 112 -7.55 4.13 -0.66
N VAL A 113 -7.94 4.45 -1.89
CA VAL A 113 -7.20 5.38 -2.75
C VAL A 113 -7.30 6.80 -2.21
N ALA A 114 -8.49 7.23 -1.80
CA ALA A 114 -8.70 8.53 -1.17
C ALA A 114 -7.87 8.67 0.11
N LEU A 115 -7.85 7.63 0.95
CA LEU A 115 -7.00 7.60 2.14
C LEU A 115 -5.51 7.64 1.77
N SER A 116 -5.07 6.86 0.77
CA SER A 116 -3.68 6.90 0.29
C SER A 116 -3.26 8.32 -0.11
N HIS A 117 -4.11 9.03 -0.85
CA HIS A 117 -3.87 10.41 -1.21
C HIS A 117 -3.75 11.31 0.03
N GLN A 118 -4.70 11.27 0.97
CA GLN A 118 -4.64 12.08 2.19
C GLN A 118 -3.34 11.88 2.99
N ILE A 119 -2.80 10.65 2.99
CA ILE A 119 -1.54 10.32 3.67
C ILE A 119 -0.37 10.95 2.92
N LEU A 120 -0.33 10.79 1.60
CA LEU A 120 0.72 11.30 0.75
C LEU A 120 0.75 12.83 0.71
N GLU A 121 -0.42 13.48 0.70
CA GLU A 121 -0.51 14.94 0.76
C GLU A 121 0.30 15.48 1.93
N ARG A 122 0.36 14.81 3.09
CA ARG A 122 1.12 15.27 4.26
C ARG A 122 2.59 15.52 3.95
N PHE A 123 3.20 14.69 3.11
CA PHE A 123 4.61 14.76 2.77
C PHE A 123 4.87 15.56 1.50
N ILE A 124 3.95 15.50 0.53
CA ILE A 124 4.16 16.02 -0.81
C ILE A 124 3.83 17.53 -0.84
N PRO A 125 4.75 18.38 -1.32
CA PRO A 125 4.48 19.80 -1.45
C PRO A 125 3.39 20.06 -2.50
N THR A 126 2.71 21.19 -2.37
CA THR A 126 1.58 21.54 -3.25
C THR A 126 2.03 22.09 -4.60
N VAL A 127 3.25 22.60 -4.67
CA VAL A 127 3.89 23.11 -5.90
C VAL A 127 5.33 22.61 -6.00
N ASN A 128 5.82 22.40 -7.21
CA ASN A 128 7.20 22.03 -7.47
C ASN A 128 8.12 23.26 -7.37
N ALA A 129 9.43 23.08 -7.56
CA ALA A 129 10.39 24.18 -7.47
C ALA A 129 10.15 25.31 -8.50
N ASN A 130 9.35 25.06 -9.55
CA ASN A 130 8.96 26.04 -10.55
C ASN A 130 7.62 26.74 -10.22
N GLY A 131 7.04 26.48 -9.04
CA GLY A 131 5.75 27.03 -8.63
C GLY A 131 4.54 26.39 -9.31
N GLN A 132 4.73 25.28 -10.05
CA GLN A 132 3.63 24.58 -10.72
C GLN A 132 2.96 23.60 -9.75
N PRO A 133 1.63 23.42 -9.78
CA PRO A 133 0.95 22.43 -8.94
C PRO A 133 1.53 21.03 -9.13
N ILE A 134 1.84 20.36 -8.01
CA ILE A 134 2.22 18.95 -8.02
C ILE A 134 0.94 18.12 -8.05
N THR A 135 0.74 17.37 -9.13
CA THR A 135 -0.08 16.14 -9.08
C THR A 135 0.81 15.04 -8.50
N PHE A 136 0.26 13.94 -7.97
CA PHE A 136 1.05 12.82 -7.39
C PHE A 136 1.95 12.07 -8.41
N GLY A 137 2.72 12.78 -9.24
CA GLY A 137 3.42 12.27 -10.41
C GLY A 137 2.50 12.00 -11.60
N TRP A 138 1.22 11.72 -11.41
CA TRP A 138 0.36 11.33 -12.53
C TRP A 138 0.18 12.48 -13.54
N LYS A 139 0.74 12.31 -14.74
CA LYS A 139 0.40 13.12 -15.93
C LYS A 139 -0.99 12.69 -16.40
N GLY A 140 -2.03 13.12 -15.69
CA GLY A 140 -3.43 12.75 -15.96
C GLY A 140 -4.07 12.03 -14.77
N VAL A 141 -4.72 10.91 -15.04
CA VAL A 141 -5.54 10.19 -14.06
C VAL A 141 -4.83 8.93 -13.58
N LEU A 142 -4.81 8.70 -12.26
CA LEU A 142 -4.45 7.41 -11.67
C LEU A 142 -5.53 6.39 -12.04
N GLN A 143 -5.14 5.37 -12.82
CA GLN A 143 -6.01 4.23 -13.09
C GLN A 143 -5.90 3.19 -11.99
N VAL A 144 -7.03 2.74 -11.46
CA VAL A 144 -7.11 1.70 -10.43
C VAL A 144 -7.80 0.49 -11.03
N ASN A 145 -7.02 -0.54 -11.27
CA ASN A 145 -7.46 -1.79 -11.87
C ASN A 145 -7.80 -2.80 -10.78
N LEU A 146 -9.09 -3.06 -10.58
CA LEU A 146 -9.55 -4.06 -9.60
C LEU A 146 -9.51 -5.47 -10.19
N ASN A 147 -8.60 -6.29 -9.68
CA ASN A 147 -8.45 -7.68 -10.10
C ASN A 147 -8.03 -8.60 -8.94
N PRO A 148 -8.97 -9.39 -8.38
CA PRO A 148 -8.68 -10.23 -7.22
C PRO A 148 -7.77 -11.44 -7.52
N MET A 149 -7.47 -11.69 -8.79
CA MET A 149 -6.61 -12.81 -9.21
C MET A 149 -5.15 -12.41 -9.40
N LEU A 150 -4.84 -11.11 -9.36
CA LEU A 150 -3.50 -10.61 -9.59
C LEU A 150 -2.88 -10.12 -8.30
N ARG A 151 -1.57 -10.36 -8.16
CA ARG A 151 -0.78 -9.70 -7.11
C ARG A 151 -0.75 -8.20 -7.40
N ALA A 152 -0.93 -7.42 -6.34
CA ALA A 152 -0.80 -5.97 -6.44
C ALA A 152 0.51 -5.55 -7.11
N ASN A 153 0.41 -4.57 -8.01
CA ASN A 153 1.56 -3.98 -8.69
C ASN A 153 1.19 -2.64 -9.32
N TYR A 154 2.16 -1.76 -9.46
CA TYR A 154 2.12 -0.64 -10.39
C TYR A 154 2.52 -1.08 -11.80
N ASN A 155 1.71 -0.71 -12.78
CA ASN A 155 1.98 -0.94 -14.20
C ASN A 155 2.38 0.37 -14.90
N PRO A 156 3.64 0.51 -15.31
CA PRO A 156 4.13 1.73 -15.97
C PRO A 156 3.59 1.92 -17.39
N ARG A 157 3.03 0.89 -18.03
CA ARG A 157 2.57 0.97 -19.43
C ARG A 157 1.27 1.75 -19.58
N ASP A 158 0.35 1.55 -18.64
CA ASP A 158 -0.97 2.18 -18.61
C ASP A 158 -1.11 3.19 -17.47
N ASN A 159 -0.04 3.37 -16.68
CA ASN A 159 -0.03 4.26 -15.52
C ASN A 159 -1.13 3.89 -14.53
N SER A 160 -1.21 2.61 -14.19
CA SER A 160 -2.24 2.06 -13.30
C SER A 160 -1.65 1.36 -12.08
N ILE A 161 -2.41 1.31 -11.00
CA ILE A 161 -2.19 0.33 -9.92
C ILE A 161 -3.18 -0.81 -10.11
N ASN A 162 -2.67 -2.03 -10.11
CA ASN A 162 -3.45 -3.26 -10.06
C ASN A 162 -3.54 -3.67 -8.60
N VAL A 163 -4.75 -3.80 -8.08
CA VAL A 163 -5.01 -4.08 -6.66
C VAL A 163 -6.30 -4.87 -6.49
N ASP A 164 -6.46 -5.51 -5.33
CA ASP A 164 -7.71 -6.12 -4.87
C ASP A 164 -8.41 -5.16 -3.87
N SER A 165 -9.74 -5.20 -3.77
CA SER A 165 -10.46 -4.45 -2.73
C SER A 165 -10.11 -4.94 -1.32
N SER A 166 -9.65 -6.17 -1.18
CA SER A 166 -9.18 -6.81 0.04
C SER A 166 -7.71 -6.55 0.36
N ASP A 167 -6.97 -5.85 -0.52
CA ASP A 167 -5.63 -5.37 -0.19
C ASP A 167 -5.69 -4.33 0.93
N THR A 168 -4.60 -4.25 1.69
CA THR A 168 -4.46 -3.30 2.81
C THR A 168 -4.15 -1.89 2.29
N ILE A 169 -4.42 -0.85 3.08
CA ILE A 169 -3.97 0.51 2.76
C ILE A 169 -2.46 0.59 2.48
N GLY A 170 -1.65 -0.24 3.17
CA GLY A 170 -0.20 -0.34 2.94
C GLY A 170 0.14 -0.73 1.52
N THR A 171 -0.61 -1.68 0.95
CA THR A 171 -0.46 -2.09 -0.44
C THR A 171 -0.84 -0.94 -1.38
N TYR A 172 -1.95 -0.25 -1.16
CA TYR A 172 -2.35 0.88 -2.02
C TYR A 172 -1.33 2.01 -2.01
N VAL A 173 -0.83 2.41 -0.84
CA VAL A 173 0.21 3.44 -0.72
C VAL A 173 1.52 2.97 -1.36
N HIS A 174 1.88 1.69 -1.21
CA HIS A 174 3.06 1.09 -1.84
C HIS A 174 3.03 1.19 -3.36
N GLU A 175 1.94 0.76 -3.99
CA GLU A 175 1.80 0.85 -5.45
C GLU A 175 1.69 2.31 -5.94
N THR A 176 1.05 3.17 -5.14
CA THR A 176 0.99 4.61 -5.44
C THR A 176 2.38 5.23 -5.43
N PHE A 177 3.26 4.84 -4.49
CA PHE A 177 4.65 5.31 -4.47
C PHE A 177 5.46 4.87 -5.68
N HIS A 178 5.27 3.65 -6.18
CA HIS A 178 5.89 3.25 -7.45
C HIS A 178 5.45 4.15 -8.60
N GLY A 179 4.17 4.51 -8.66
CA GLY A 179 3.66 5.45 -9.66
C GLY A 179 4.23 6.86 -9.51
N ILE A 180 4.33 7.37 -8.28
CA ILE A 180 4.96 8.68 -8.01
C ILE A 180 6.43 8.65 -8.46
N GLU A 181 7.20 7.63 -8.08
CA GLU A 181 8.60 7.51 -8.46
C GLU A 181 8.76 7.48 -9.98
N TYR A 182 8.00 6.62 -10.67
CA TYR A 182 8.10 6.41 -12.11
C TYR A 182 7.80 7.68 -12.90
N ASN A 183 6.79 8.44 -12.49
CA ASN A 183 6.38 9.63 -13.22
C ASN A 183 7.20 10.89 -12.90
N ASN A 184 8.09 10.85 -11.91
CA ASN A 184 8.97 11.95 -11.54
C ASN A 184 10.45 11.54 -11.78
N PRO A 185 11.01 11.79 -12.99
CA PRO A 185 12.36 11.36 -13.33
C PRO A 185 13.43 11.92 -12.39
N THR A 186 13.23 13.15 -11.89
CA THR A 186 14.14 13.76 -10.91
C THR A 186 14.14 13.00 -9.59
N MET A 187 12.98 12.62 -9.06
CA MET A 187 12.85 11.75 -7.89
C MET A 187 13.53 10.39 -8.13
N THR A 188 13.23 9.74 -9.26
CA THR A 188 13.86 8.47 -9.66
C THR A 188 15.39 8.59 -9.65
N ALA A 189 15.94 9.66 -10.24
CA ALA A 189 17.38 9.87 -10.30
C ALA A 189 18.00 10.05 -8.91
N ARG A 190 17.32 10.77 -8.00
CA ARG A 190 17.75 10.94 -6.61
C ARG A 190 17.76 9.64 -5.84
N ILE A 191 16.69 8.83 -5.98
CA ILE A 191 16.60 7.49 -5.35
C ILE A 191 17.71 6.59 -5.87
N ALA A 192 17.92 6.54 -7.18
CA ALA A 192 19.00 5.75 -7.77
C ALA A 192 20.40 6.22 -7.31
N ALA A 193 20.62 7.53 -7.17
CA ALA A 193 21.87 8.08 -6.67
C ALA A 193 22.12 7.71 -5.21
N TRP A 194 21.13 7.91 -4.33
CA TRP A 194 21.21 7.53 -2.91
C TRP A 194 21.40 6.01 -2.74
N TYR A 195 20.68 5.21 -3.51
CA TYR A 195 20.84 3.76 -3.48
C TYR A 195 22.28 3.32 -3.83
N LYS A 196 22.93 3.99 -4.79
CA LYS A 196 24.34 3.73 -5.14
C LYS A 196 25.31 4.14 -4.02
N THR A 197 25.03 5.22 -3.29
CA THR A 197 25.89 5.61 -2.15
C THR A 197 25.76 4.63 -0.99
N ARG A 198 24.57 4.05 -0.80
CA ARG A 198 24.28 2.99 0.17
C ARG A 198 24.90 1.65 -0.20
N THR A 199 24.94 1.34 -1.49
CA THR A 199 25.43 0.04 -1.98
C THR A 199 26.73 0.12 -2.79
N PRO A 200 27.83 0.68 -2.25
CA PRO A 200 29.04 0.91 -3.02
C PRO A 200 29.68 -0.43 -3.46
N PRO A 201 30.21 -0.54 -4.70
CA PRO A 201 30.73 -1.81 -5.23
C PRO A 201 31.82 -2.49 -4.40
N LYS A 202 32.55 -1.72 -3.58
CA LYS A 202 33.62 -2.21 -2.72
C LYS A 202 33.11 -2.88 -1.43
N ASP A 203 31.85 -2.66 -1.06
CA ASP A 203 31.26 -3.30 0.12
C ASP A 203 30.75 -4.71 -0.25
N PRO A 204 31.21 -5.78 0.43
CA PRO A 204 30.73 -7.13 0.18
C PRO A 204 29.21 -7.29 0.40
N ASN A 205 28.58 -6.49 1.27
CA ASN A 205 27.14 -6.49 1.50
C ASN A 205 26.35 -5.79 0.38
N SER A 206 27.05 -5.13 -0.55
CA SER A 206 26.46 -4.52 -1.74
C SER A 206 26.36 -5.48 -2.92
N LYS A 207 26.81 -6.73 -2.80
CA LYS A 207 26.64 -7.74 -3.85
C LYS A 207 25.17 -8.18 -3.94
N LEU A 208 24.68 -8.42 -5.16
CA LEU A 208 23.36 -8.98 -5.37
C LEU A 208 23.27 -10.39 -4.76
N GLN A 209 22.21 -10.60 -3.99
CA GLN A 209 21.89 -11.87 -3.36
C GLN A 209 20.40 -12.15 -3.53
N ARG A 210 20.03 -13.42 -3.66
CA ARG A 210 18.62 -13.82 -3.78
C ARG A 210 17.85 -13.50 -2.50
N LEU A 211 16.71 -12.84 -2.64
CA LEU A 211 15.82 -12.51 -1.52
C LEU A 211 15.35 -13.75 -0.77
N SER A 212 15.04 -14.83 -1.48
CA SER A 212 14.63 -16.12 -0.86
C SER A 212 15.72 -16.73 0.02
N LYS A 213 17.00 -16.54 -0.31
CA LYS A 213 18.13 -17.01 0.49
C LYS A 213 18.31 -16.16 1.75
N LEU A 214 18.23 -14.84 1.61
CA LEU A 214 18.44 -13.90 2.72
C LEU A 214 17.30 -13.94 3.75
N THR A 215 16.06 -14.07 3.28
CA THR A 215 14.86 -14.04 4.13
C THR A 215 14.37 -15.41 4.57
N GLY A 216 14.84 -16.49 3.92
CA GLY A 216 14.27 -17.83 4.06
C GLY A 216 12.88 -18.00 3.43
N ASN A 217 12.29 -16.93 2.87
CA ASN A 217 10.95 -16.97 2.29
C ASN A 217 10.98 -17.52 0.86
N ARG A 218 10.47 -18.73 0.68
CA ARG A 218 10.40 -19.42 -0.62
C ARG A 218 9.38 -18.83 -1.60
N ALA A 219 8.55 -17.88 -1.16
CA ALA A 219 7.60 -17.20 -2.05
C ALA A 219 8.30 -16.21 -3.02
N TYR A 220 9.52 -15.77 -2.71
CA TYR A 220 10.31 -14.96 -3.63
C TYR A 220 10.80 -15.81 -4.80
N ARG A 221 10.68 -15.28 -6.01
CA ARG A 221 11.18 -15.90 -7.25
C ARG A 221 12.70 -15.99 -7.22
N SER A 222 13.26 -16.94 -7.97
CA SER A 222 14.72 -17.12 -8.07
C SER A 222 15.45 -15.94 -8.72
N THR A 223 14.72 -15.09 -9.44
CA THR A 223 15.20 -13.86 -10.09
C THR A 223 15.05 -12.61 -9.22
N GLU A 224 14.43 -12.72 -8.04
CA GLU A 224 14.30 -11.60 -7.11
C GLU A 224 15.58 -11.48 -6.28
N GLU A 225 16.38 -10.48 -6.63
CA GLU A 225 17.67 -10.20 -6.01
C GLU A 225 17.63 -8.85 -5.27
N THR A 226 18.44 -8.74 -4.24
CA THR A 226 18.60 -7.52 -3.43
C THR A 226 20.06 -7.31 -3.09
N ARG A 227 20.42 -6.07 -2.79
CA ARG A 227 21.69 -5.73 -2.13
C ARG A 227 21.37 -5.57 -0.64
N PRO A 228 21.73 -6.53 0.22
CA PRO A 228 21.25 -6.55 1.60
C PRO A 228 21.61 -5.30 2.40
N ASP A 229 22.82 -4.76 2.22
CA ASP A 229 23.32 -3.54 2.90
C ASP A 229 22.89 -3.44 4.39
N LYS A 230 22.77 -2.23 4.95
CA LYS A 230 22.20 -1.91 6.26
C LYS A 230 20.71 -1.59 6.18
N PHE A 231 20.02 -2.05 5.14
CA PHE A 231 18.58 -1.85 5.06
C PHE A 231 17.90 -2.54 6.25
N ALA A 232 16.98 -1.85 6.91
CA ALA A 232 16.18 -2.46 7.97
C ALA A 232 15.34 -3.66 7.44
N ASN A 233 15.04 -3.69 6.14
CA ASN A 233 14.48 -4.85 5.47
C ASN A 233 15.18 -5.08 4.13
N TYR A 234 15.65 -6.31 3.89
CA TYR A 234 16.29 -6.69 2.62
C TYR A 234 15.44 -6.40 1.38
N TYR A 235 14.11 -6.36 1.52
CA TYR A 235 13.22 -6.03 0.41
C TYR A 235 13.40 -4.59 -0.10
N ILE A 236 13.79 -3.63 0.76
CA ILE A 236 14.07 -2.23 0.38
C ILE A 236 15.17 -2.17 -0.69
N GLY A 237 16.16 -3.06 -0.57
CA GLY A 237 17.29 -3.14 -1.50
C GLY A 237 17.03 -3.93 -2.78
N LYS A 238 15.78 -4.35 -3.04
CA LYS A 238 15.44 -5.18 -4.20
C LYS A 238 15.79 -4.48 -5.51
N ASN A 239 16.44 -5.23 -6.40
CA ASN A 239 16.84 -4.75 -7.70
C ASN A 239 15.81 -5.20 -8.77
N TYR A 240 15.11 -4.25 -9.36
CA TYR A 240 14.12 -4.51 -10.41
C TYR A 240 14.70 -4.59 -11.82
N ASN A 241 15.98 -4.23 -12.02
CA ASN A 241 16.58 -4.04 -13.36
C ASN A 241 15.71 -3.17 -14.30
N THR A 242 14.81 -2.36 -13.73
CA THR A 242 13.84 -1.52 -14.43
C THR A 242 14.05 -0.09 -13.97
N VAL A 243 14.03 0.85 -14.90
CA VAL A 243 14.21 2.27 -14.59
C VAL A 243 12.93 2.82 -13.95
N GLY A 244 13.07 3.58 -12.86
CA GLY A 244 11.98 4.35 -12.28
C GLY A 244 11.03 3.60 -11.35
N ILE A 245 11.38 2.39 -10.93
CA ILE A 245 10.61 1.64 -9.94
C ILE A 245 11.58 1.02 -8.94
N SER A 246 11.55 1.48 -7.69
CA SER A 246 12.36 0.96 -6.60
C SER A 246 11.51 0.54 -5.42
N GLU A 247 12.03 -0.38 -4.60
CA GLU A 247 11.46 -0.64 -3.28
C GLU A 247 11.85 0.42 -2.24
N VAL A 248 12.76 1.33 -2.56
CA VAL A 248 13.27 2.32 -1.61
C VAL A 248 12.14 3.22 -1.12
N LEU A 249 11.34 3.76 -2.05
CA LEU A 249 10.24 4.63 -1.67
C LEU A 249 8.96 3.85 -1.34
N SER A 250 8.62 2.81 -2.10
CA SER A 250 7.35 2.08 -1.91
C SER A 250 7.28 1.35 -0.56
N THR A 251 8.40 0.84 -0.04
CA THR A 251 8.43 0.21 1.29
C THR A 251 8.27 1.22 2.42
N PHE A 252 8.46 2.51 2.16
CA PHE A 252 8.16 3.58 3.12
C PHE A 252 6.66 3.63 3.45
N ALA A 253 5.78 3.08 2.61
CA ALA A 253 4.38 2.88 2.96
C ALA A 253 4.22 2.08 4.27
N GLY A 254 5.01 1.02 4.44
CA GLY A 254 4.99 0.21 5.66
C GLY A 254 5.48 0.99 6.88
N TYR A 255 6.43 1.91 6.71
CA TYR A 255 6.84 2.84 7.75
C TYR A 255 5.70 3.78 8.15
N LEU A 256 5.01 4.38 7.18
CA LEU A 256 3.97 5.38 7.44
C LEU A 256 2.75 4.82 8.18
N LEU A 257 2.45 3.54 7.99
CA LEU A 257 1.15 2.95 8.32
C LEU A 257 1.17 1.98 9.51
N ASP A 258 2.35 1.51 9.95
CA ASP A 258 2.50 0.67 11.15
C ASP A 258 3.36 1.42 12.17
N GLU A 259 2.78 1.84 13.31
CA GLU A 259 3.46 2.61 14.36
C GLU A 259 4.72 1.93 14.91
N ARG A 260 4.67 0.59 15.03
CA ARG A 260 5.82 -0.18 15.51
C ARG A 260 6.85 -0.31 14.41
N ALA A 261 6.43 -0.47 13.16
CA ALA A 261 7.33 -0.44 12.03
C ALA A 261 7.99 0.93 11.94
N ALA A 262 7.26 2.03 12.07
CA ALA A 262 7.80 3.39 12.10
C ALA A 262 8.89 3.52 13.17
N THR A 263 8.60 3.08 14.39
CA THR A 263 9.56 3.13 15.50
C THR A 263 10.76 2.21 15.27
N SER A 264 10.55 1.01 14.71
CA SER A 264 11.62 0.02 14.50
C SER A 264 12.49 0.41 13.31
N PHE A 265 11.89 0.75 12.17
CA PHE A 265 12.58 1.25 10.99
C PHE A 265 13.35 2.54 11.25
N PHE A 266 12.80 3.49 12.02
CA PHE A 266 13.56 4.68 12.39
C PHE A 266 14.79 4.34 13.24
N ARG A 267 14.73 3.31 14.08
CA ARG A 267 15.88 2.85 14.89
C ARG A 267 16.87 2.02 14.08
N GLU A 268 16.38 1.15 13.22
CA GLU A 268 17.16 0.19 12.44
C GLU A 268 17.82 0.84 11.23
N ASP A 269 17.16 1.82 10.60
CA ASP A 269 17.61 2.49 9.39
C ASP A 269 17.11 3.96 9.31
N PRO A 270 17.60 4.82 10.23
CA PRO A 270 17.23 6.23 10.27
C PRO A 270 17.64 6.99 9.00
N GLU A 271 18.70 6.55 8.32
CA GLU A 271 19.19 7.17 7.09
C GLU A 271 18.19 7.00 5.95
N TRP A 272 17.64 5.79 5.76
CA TRP A 272 16.59 5.54 4.77
C TRP A 272 15.33 6.33 5.05
N VAL A 273 14.86 6.32 6.32
CA VAL A 273 13.67 7.08 6.70
C VAL A 273 13.84 8.56 6.41
N LYS A 274 15.00 9.14 6.80
CA LYS A 274 15.32 10.54 6.51
C LYS A 274 15.32 10.79 5.00
N PHE A 275 15.96 9.91 4.22
CA PHE A 275 16.00 10.04 2.77
C PHE A 275 14.60 10.01 2.13
N CYS A 276 13.72 9.10 2.54
CA CYS A 276 12.35 9.03 2.04
C CYS A 276 11.55 10.31 2.36
N ILE A 277 11.70 10.87 3.56
CA ILE A 277 11.07 12.13 3.92
C ILE A 277 11.64 13.27 3.07
N ASP A 278 12.96 13.38 2.96
CA ASP A 278 13.64 14.43 2.20
C ASP A 278 13.21 14.41 0.73
N VAL A 279 13.17 13.24 0.09
CA VAL A 279 12.83 13.13 -1.33
C VAL A 279 11.34 13.41 -1.59
N LEU A 280 10.44 13.05 -0.67
CA LEU A 280 9.02 13.35 -0.78
C LEU A 280 8.69 14.81 -0.48
N ALA A 281 9.37 15.42 0.49
CA ALA A 281 9.09 16.78 0.92
C ALA A 281 9.71 17.85 0.03
N ASP A 282 10.74 17.51 -0.76
CA ASP A 282 11.45 18.46 -1.60
C ASP A 282 10.71 18.75 -2.92
N PRO A 283 10.26 20.00 -3.15
CA PRO A 283 9.64 20.40 -4.42
C PRO A 283 10.51 20.14 -5.66
N GLY A 284 11.83 20.07 -5.50
CA GLY A 284 12.78 19.74 -6.56
C GLY A 284 12.68 18.31 -7.06
N SER A 285 12.07 17.39 -6.28
CA SER A 285 11.86 16.00 -6.71
C SER A 285 10.82 15.85 -7.82
N TYR A 286 9.94 16.84 -8.01
CA TYR A 286 8.75 16.78 -8.87
C TYR A 286 8.93 17.56 -10.19
N GLN A 287 10.09 17.39 -10.81
CA GLN A 287 10.47 17.99 -12.09
C GLN A 287 10.65 16.92 -13.16
#